data_AF-A0A2A7UUE8-F1
#
_entry.id   AF-A0A2A7UUE8-F1
#
_cell.length_a   1.000
_cell.length_b   1.000
_cell.length_c   1.000
_cell.angle_alpha   90.00
_cell.angle_beta   90.00
_cell.angle_gamma   90.00
#
_symmetry.space_group_name_H-M   'P 1'
#
loop_
_entity.id
_entity.type
_entity.pdbx_description
1 polymer ?
#
loop_
_entity_poly.entity_id
_entity_poly.type
_entity_poly.pdbx_seq_one_letter_code
_entity_poly.pdbx_strand_id
1 'polypeptide(L)'
;MTEAKTTKLALDQKRLNAAKRSLDKGAVVPDFSPYREDIIKLLNDALATEWVCILRYKRHHFTASGLESPAIAEEFLVHANEEQAHADRIATRIVQLGGEPNLDPDTLTRRSHADYNADLDLHAMIRANLVAERVAIEAYTQMVDLIGDKDHTTRRMIEQILEQEQEHADELSDWMKKAR
;
A
#
# COMPACT_ATOMS: atom_id res chain seq x y z
N MET A 1 15.99 -8.15 44.47
CA MET A 1 16.75 -7.75 43.26
C MET A 1 16.78 -8.96 42.35
N THR A 2 15.98 -8.96 41.29
CA THR A 2 15.92 -10.05 40.32
C THR A 2 17.00 -9.81 39.27
N GLU A 3 17.98 -10.70 39.18
CA GLU A 3 19.03 -10.65 38.17
C GLU A 3 18.41 -10.73 36.77
N ALA A 4 18.67 -9.70 35.95
CA ALA A 4 18.35 -9.74 34.53
C ALA A 4 19.23 -10.82 33.88
N LYS A 5 18.62 -11.94 33.47
CA LYS A 5 19.30 -12.94 32.66
C LYS A 5 19.71 -12.30 31.34
N THR A 6 21.01 -12.09 31.16
CA THR A 6 21.58 -11.65 29.89
C THR A 6 21.41 -12.77 28.86
N THR A 7 20.35 -12.69 28.06
CA THR A 7 20.12 -13.63 26.97
C THR A 7 21.21 -13.40 25.90
N LYS A 8 22.10 -14.38 25.70
CA LYS A 8 23.09 -14.32 24.62
C LYS A 8 22.35 -14.28 23.27
N LEU A 9 22.77 -13.35 22.40
CA LEU A 9 22.31 -13.31 21.01
C LEU A 9 22.80 -14.57 20.30
N ALA A 10 21.87 -15.46 19.94
CA ALA A 10 22.15 -16.70 19.23
C ALA A 10 21.03 -16.98 18.22
N LEU A 11 21.39 -17.53 17.06
CA LEU A 11 20.42 -17.93 16.05
C LEU A 11 19.69 -19.21 16.48
N ASP A 12 18.41 -19.32 16.09
CA ASP A 12 17.63 -20.53 16.28
C ASP A 12 18.07 -21.62 15.28
N GLN A 13 18.95 -22.51 15.74
CA GLN A 13 19.47 -23.61 14.93
C GLN A 13 18.38 -24.58 14.45
N LYS A 14 17.26 -24.72 15.19
CA LYS A 14 16.15 -25.58 14.81
C LYS A 14 15.42 -24.98 13.60
N ARG A 15 15.15 -23.68 13.61
CA ARG A 15 14.57 -22.97 12.45
C ARG A 15 15.49 -22.99 11.23
N LEU A 16 16.81 -22.82 11.42
CA LEU A 16 17.79 -22.96 10.34
C LEU A 16 17.75 -24.36 9.71
N ASN A 17 17.64 -25.41 10.53
CA ASN A 17 17.56 -26.78 10.02
C ASN A 17 16.22 -27.07 9.32
N ALA A 18 15.12 -26.47 9.77
CA ALA A 18 13.83 -26.56 9.09
C ALA A 18 13.88 -25.89 7.72
N ALA A 19 14.47 -24.70 7.62
CA ALA A 19 14.63 -23.98 6.34
C ALA A 19 15.42 -24.80 5.31
N LYS A 20 16.48 -25.51 5.72
CA LYS A 20 17.28 -26.38 4.83
C LYS A 20 16.50 -27.55 4.20
N ARG A 21 15.40 -27.97 4.82
CA ARG A 21 14.64 -29.17 4.43
C ARG A 21 13.35 -28.85 3.67
N SER A 22 12.88 -27.61 3.74
CA SER A 22 11.60 -27.18 3.18
C SER A 22 11.74 -26.68 1.74
N LEU A 23 12.11 -27.58 0.81
CA LEU A 23 12.29 -27.23 -0.61
C LEU A 23 10.98 -27.23 -1.41
N ASP A 24 9.97 -27.97 -0.95
CA ASP A 24 8.71 -28.17 -1.70
C ASP A 24 7.86 -26.89 -1.83
N LYS A 25 8.15 -25.86 -1.03
CA LYS A 25 7.49 -24.54 -1.07
C LYS A 25 8.35 -23.45 -1.73
N GLY A 26 9.39 -23.84 -2.48
CA GLY A 26 10.27 -22.91 -3.19
C GLY A 26 11.05 -22.00 -2.22
N ALA A 27 11.03 -20.69 -2.47
CA ALA A 27 11.74 -19.70 -1.65
C ALA A 27 11.09 -19.42 -0.29
N VAL A 28 9.87 -19.92 -0.06
CA VAL A 28 9.12 -19.68 1.19
C VAL A 28 9.66 -20.61 2.27
N VAL A 29 10.41 -20.04 3.22
CA VAL A 29 10.79 -20.75 4.44
C VAL A 29 9.55 -21.02 5.30
N PRO A 30 9.54 -22.08 6.13
CA PRO A 30 8.49 -22.26 7.12
C PRO A 30 8.41 -21.01 8.01
N ASP A 31 7.37 -20.21 7.78
CA ASP A 31 7.09 -19.05 8.60
C ASP A 31 6.34 -19.51 9.85
N PHE A 32 6.91 -19.17 11.00
CA PHE A 32 6.35 -19.48 12.31
C PHE A 32 5.67 -18.26 12.93
N SER A 33 5.57 -17.15 12.18
CA SER A 33 4.86 -15.96 12.63
C SER A 33 3.35 -16.27 12.73
N PRO A 34 2.73 -16.11 13.91
CA PRO A 34 1.29 -16.27 14.04
C PRO A 34 0.50 -15.17 13.33
N TYR A 35 1.17 -14.10 12.88
CA TYR A 35 0.55 -12.91 12.28
C TYR A 35 0.55 -12.93 10.74
N ARG A 36 1.11 -13.97 10.12
CA ARG A 36 1.27 -14.04 8.66
C ARG A 36 -0.04 -13.83 7.91
N GLU A 37 -1.10 -14.51 8.31
CA GLU A 37 -2.41 -14.41 7.65
C GLU A 37 -3.06 -13.03 7.86
N ASP A 38 -2.91 -12.43 9.05
CA ASP A 38 -3.39 -11.08 9.33
C ASP A 38 -2.66 -10.03 8.47
N ILE A 39 -1.35 -10.19 8.30
CA ILE A 39 -0.54 -9.32 7.43
C ILE A 39 -0.97 -9.47 5.96
N ILE A 40 -1.19 -10.71 5.48
CA ILE A 40 -1.70 -10.95 4.13
C ILE A 40 -3.07 -10.30 3.93
N LYS A 41 -3.94 -10.32 4.94
CA LYS A 41 -5.25 -9.64 4.89
C LYS A 41 -5.07 -8.13 4.78
N LEU A 42 -4.27 -7.51 5.64
CA LEU A 42 -4.00 -6.07 5.59
C LEU A 42 -3.43 -5.65 4.23
N LEU A 43 -2.50 -6.43 3.68
CA LEU A 43 -1.93 -6.19 2.36
C LEU A 43 -2.98 -6.32 1.24
N ASN A 44 -3.93 -7.24 1.34
CA ASN A 44 -5.00 -7.36 0.35
C ASN A 44 -5.99 -6.19 0.42
N ASP A 45 -6.28 -5.67 1.60
CA ASP A 45 -7.13 -4.49 1.77
C ASP A 45 -6.42 -3.22 1.22
N ALA A 46 -5.11 -3.09 1.47
CA ALA A 46 -4.26 -2.07 0.85
C ALA A 46 -4.18 -2.21 -0.69
N LEU A 47 -3.97 -3.43 -1.20
CA LEU A 47 -3.96 -3.71 -2.64
C LEU A 47 -5.26 -3.25 -3.31
N ALA A 48 -6.41 -3.50 -2.69
CA ALA A 48 -7.68 -3.00 -3.21
C ALA A 48 -7.75 -1.48 -3.26
N THR A 49 -7.15 -0.81 -2.27
CA THR A 49 -7.06 0.65 -2.20
C THR A 49 -6.27 1.19 -3.38
N GLU A 50 -5.07 0.64 -3.63
CA GLU A 50 -4.24 1.01 -4.77
C GLU A 50 -4.97 0.86 -6.11
N TRP A 51 -5.65 -0.26 -6.32
CA TRP A 51 -6.41 -0.47 -7.56
C TRP A 51 -7.57 0.51 -7.73
N VAL A 52 -8.27 0.86 -6.65
CA VAL A 52 -9.30 1.92 -6.71
C VAL A 52 -8.67 3.29 -7.00
N CYS A 53 -7.51 3.60 -6.41
CA CYS A 53 -6.76 4.83 -6.69
C CYS A 53 -6.32 4.91 -8.15
N ILE A 54 -5.69 3.86 -8.71
CA ILE A 54 -5.29 3.78 -10.13
C ILE A 54 -6.48 4.09 -11.04
N LEU A 55 -7.62 3.43 -10.80
CA LEU A 55 -8.82 3.60 -11.62
C LEU A 55 -9.41 5.02 -11.50
N ARG A 56 -9.39 5.61 -10.29
CA ARG A 56 -9.86 6.97 -10.03
C ARG A 56 -8.97 8.00 -10.72
N TYR A 57 -7.65 7.90 -10.53
CA TYR A 57 -6.69 8.78 -11.19
C TYR A 57 -6.76 8.70 -12.71
N LYS A 58 -6.80 7.50 -13.29
CA LYS A 58 -6.93 7.34 -14.76
C LYS A 58 -8.21 7.96 -15.27
N ARG A 59 -9.32 7.77 -14.56
CA ARG A 59 -10.58 8.43 -14.93
C ARG A 59 -10.43 9.94 -14.90
N HIS A 60 -9.89 10.51 -13.82
CA HIS A 60 -9.70 11.95 -13.70
C HIS A 60 -8.76 12.48 -14.79
N HIS A 61 -7.65 11.80 -15.07
CA HIS A 61 -6.75 12.13 -16.19
C HIS A 61 -7.49 12.24 -17.53
N PHE A 62 -8.27 11.21 -17.91
CA PHE A 62 -8.95 11.19 -19.20
C PHE A 62 -10.14 12.15 -19.30
N THR A 63 -10.70 12.60 -18.18
CA THR A 63 -11.91 13.43 -18.14
C THR A 63 -11.65 14.86 -17.69
N ALA A 64 -10.44 15.17 -17.21
CA ALA A 64 -10.01 16.51 -16.87
C ALA A 64 -10.10 17.42 -18.11
N SER A 65 -10.85 18.51 -17.98
CA SER A 65 -11.08 19.49 -19.04
C SER A 65 -11.08 20.91 -18.48
N GLY A 66 -10.80 21.91 -19.33
CA GLY A 66 -10.64 23.30 -18.94
C GLY A 66 -9.27 23.87 -19.32
N LEU A 67 -9.05 25.15 -19.02
CA LEU A 67 -7.79 25.83 -19.40
C LEU A 67 -6.59 25.32 -18.57
N GLU A 68 -6.79 25.09 -17.28
CA GLU A 68 -5.79 24.61 -16.34
C GLU A 68 -5.58 23.08 -16.39
N SER A 69 -6.45 22.36 -17.11
CA SER A 69 -6.53 20.90 -17.04
C SER A 69 -5.32 20.15 -17.58
N PRO A 70 -4.54 20.61 -18.59
CA PRO A 70 -3.46 19.79 -19.15
C PRO A 70 -2.39 19.38 -18.13
N ALA A 71 -1.95 20.31 -17.28
CA ALA A 71 -0.92 20.02 -16.29
C ALA A 71 -1.44 19.13 -15.15
N ILE A 72 -2.66 19.41 -14.66
CA ILE A 72 -3.29 18.61 -13.60
C ILE A 72 -3.64 17.20 -14.10
N ALA A 73 -4.07 17.07 -15.35
CA ALA A 73 -4.34 15.78 -15.97
C ALA A 73 -3.05 14.93 -16.07
N GLU A 74 -1.92 15.55 -16.44
CA GLU A 74 -0.64 14.83 -16.49
C GLU A 74 -0.20 14.37 -15.09
N GLU A 75 -0.37 15.22 -14.07
CA GLU A 75 -0.11 14.84 -12.67
C GLU A 75 -0.94 13.63 -12.25
N PHE A 76 -2.23 13.61 -12.58
CA PHE A 76 -3.08 12.44 -12.31
C PHE A 76 -2.58 11.17 -12.99
N LEU A 77 -1.96 11.26 -14.17
CA LEU A 77 -1.38 10.11 -14.84
C LEU A 77 -0.07 9.66 -14.17
N VAL A 78 0.75 10.59 -13.70
CA VAL A 78 1.96 10.30 -12.92
C VAL A 78 1.58 9.51 -11.67
N HIS A 79 0.67 10.04 -10.84
CA HIS A 79 0.19 9.36 -9.64
C HIS A 79 -0.40 7.99 -10.00
N ALA A 80 -1.25 7.88 -11.04
CA ALA A 80 -1.81 6.58 -11.44
C ALA A 80 -0.76 5.49 -11.72
N ASN A 81 0.43 5.87 -12.21
CA ASN A 81 1.52 4.93 -12.46
C ASN A 81 2.31 4.61 -11.19
N GLU A 82 2.41 5.54 -10.25
CA GLU A 82 3.03 5.33 -8.94
C GLU A 82 2.16 4.40 -8.08
N GLU A 83 0.84 4.60 -8.06
CA GLU A 83 -0.12 3.68 -7.42
C GLU A 83 -0.05 2.27 -8.02
N GLN A 84 0.19 2.14 -9.32
CA GLN A 84 0.44 0.84 -9.95
C GLN A 84 1.73 0.20 -9.41
N ALA A 85 2.80 0.99 -9.21
CA ALA A 85 4.03 0.49 -8.62
C ALA A 85 3.83 0.07 -7.16
N HIS A 86 2.99 0.79 -6.39
CA HIS A 86 2.58 0.41 -5.04
C HIS A 86 1.85 -0.94 -5.05
N ALA A 87 0.81 -1.07 -5.90
CA ALA A 87 0.05 -2.31 -6.07
C ALA A 87 0.94 -3.51 -6.43
N ASP A 88 1.89 -3.34 -7.34
CA ASP A 88 2.79 -4.41 -7.79
C ASP A 88 3.72 -4.87 -6.65
N ARG A 89 4.23 -3.94 -5.83
CA ARG A 89 5.04 -4.25 -4.64
C ARG A 89 4.22 -5.01 -3.61
N ILE A 90 3.00 -4.56 -3.33
CA ILE A 90 2.08 -5.21 -2.38
C ILE A 90 1.71 -6.62 -2.84
N ALA A 91 1.32 -6.80 -4.10
CA ALA A 91 0.98 -8.10 -4.67
C ALA A 91 2.18 -9.06 -4.62
N THR A 92 3.37 -8.57 -4.98
CA THR A 92 4.61 -9.34 -4.86
C THR A 92 4.85 -9.77 -3.42
N ARG A 93 4.62 -8.89 -2.44
CA ARG A 93 4.82 -9.21 -1.03
C ARG A 93 3.82 -10.25 -0.53
N ILE A 94 2.57 -10.18 -0.95
CA ILE A 94 1.54 -11.20 -0.63
C ILE A 94 2.01 -12.59 -1.10
N VAL A 95 2.52 -12.70 -2.34
CA VAL A 95 3.04 -13.96 -2.87
C VAL A 95 4.29 -14.43 -2.12
N GLN A 96 5.20 -13.54 -1.75
CA GLN A 96 6.37 -13.88 -0.92
C GLN A 96 5.98 -14.42 0.47
N LEU A 97 4.88 -13.91 1.01
CA LEU A 97 4.25 -14.43 2.23
C LEU A 97 3.46 -15.70 1.95
N GLY A 98 3.41 -16.22 0.72
CA GLY A 98 2.66 -17.43 0.36
C GLY A 98 1.14 -17.28 0.40
N GLY A 99 0.63 -16.05 0.30
CA GLY A 99 -0.78 -15.75 0.06
C GLY A 99 -1.06 -15.53 -1.42
N GLU A 100 -2.32 -15.23 -1.73
CA GLU A 100 -2.78 -14.93 -3.08
C GLU A 100 -3.28 -13.47 -3.15
N PRO A 101 -2.77 -12.64 -4.08
CA PRO A 101 -3.28 -11.29 -4.30
C PRO A 101 -4.72 -11.32 -4.83
N ASN A 102 -5.65 -10.66 -4.14
CA ASN A 102 -7.04 -10.57 -4.54
C ASN A 102 -7.27 -9.31 -5.40
N LEU A 103 -7.33 -9.52 -6.71
CA LEU A 103 -7.60 -8.50 -7.73
C LEU A 103 -9.02 -8.59 -8.30
N ASP A 104 -9.93 -9.30 -7.64
CA ASP A 104 -11.32 -9.43 -8.11
C ASP A 104 -12.00 -8.05 -8.14
N PRO A 105 -12.33 -7.52 -9.34
CA PRO A 105 -12.89 -6.18 -9.51
C PRO A 105 -14.22 -6.01 -8.78
N ASP A 106 -15.01 -7.07 -8.63
CA ASP A 106 -16.32 -7.01 -7.97
C ASP A 106 -16.20 -6.79 -6.45
N THR A 107 -15.00 -6.95 -5.90
CA THR A 107 -14.76 -6.84 -4.45
C THR A 107 -13.87 -5.67 -4.06
N LEU A 108 -13.24 -4.99 -5.02
CA LEU A 108 -12.25 -3.93 -4.76
C LEU A 108 -12.82 -2.84 -3.84
N THR A 109 -13.96 -2.25 -4.20
CA THR A 109 -14.56 -1.15 -3.44
C THR A 109 -15.03 -1.53 -2.04
N ARG A 110 -15.30 -2.82 -1.78
CA ARG A 110 -15.67 -3.29 -0.43
C ARG A 110 -14.48 -3.44 0.51
N ARG A 111 -13.27 -3.56 -0.03
CA ARG A 111 -12.02 -3.78 0.71
C ARG A 111 -11.14 -2.55 0.76
N SER A 112 -11.23 -1.71 -0.27
CA SER A 112 -10.53 -0.44 -0.36
C SER A 112 -10.85 0.46 0.83
N HIS A 113 -9.82 1.12 1.35
CA HIS A 113 -9.98 2.16 2.37
C HIS A 113 -10.47 3.49 1.75
N ALA A 114 -10.16 3.73 0.47
CA ALA A 114 -10.50 4.94 -0.25
C ALA A 114 -11.65 4.70 -1.24
N ASP A 115 -12.46 5.74 -1.47
CA ASP A 115 -13.59 5.67 -2.39
C ASP A 115 -13.14 5.81 -3.86
N TYR A 116 -13.92 5.20 -4.74
CA TYR A 116 -13.93 5.57 -6.15
C TYR A 116 -14.61 6.93 -6.31
N ASN A 117 -14.20 7.71 -7.32
CA ASN A 117 -14.84 8.98 -7.65
C ASN A 117 -14.98 9.12 -9.16
N ALA A 118 -16.07 9.76 -9.58
CA ALA A 118 -16.45 9.88 -10.98
C ALA A 118 -16.79 11.31 -11.40
N ASP A 119 -16.42 12.30 -10.56
CA ASP A 119 -16.69 13.72 -10.78
C ASP A 119 -16.04 14.22 -12.08
N LEU A 120 -16.65 15.25 -12.67
CA LEU A 120 -16.18 15.88 -13.91
C LEU A 120 -15.65 17.30 -13.69
N ASP A 121 -15.90 17.89 -12.52
CA ASP A 121 -15.35 19.18 -12.14
C ASP A 121 -13.90 19.04 -11.67
N LEU A 122 -12.98 19.81 -12.25
CA LEU A 122 -11.54 19.67 -12.00
C LEU A 122 -11.19 19.92 -10.52
N HIS A 123 -11.85 20.90 -9.88
CA HIS A 123 -11.64 21.19 -8.47
C HIS A 123 -12.17 20.04 -7.58
N ALA A 124 -13.31 19.44 -7.94
CA ALA A 124 -13.83 18.24 -7.28
C ALA A 124 -12.89 17.03 -7.45
N MET A 125 -12.30 16.82 -8.64
CA MET A 125 -11.32 15.74 -8.88
C MET A 125 -10.09 15.86 -7.97
N ILE A 126 -9.47 17.04 -7.90
CA ILE A 126 -8.30 17.30 -7.03
C ILE A 126 -8.68 17.02 -5.58
N ARG A 127 -9.85 17.52 -5.14
CA ARG A 127 -10.33 17.30 -3.77
C ARG A 127 -10.56 15.82 -3.48
N ALA A 128 -11.15 15.07 -4.40
CA ALA A 128 -11.42 13.65 -4.23
C ALA A 128 -10.12 12.84 -4.12
N ASN A 129 -9.14 13.12 -4.97
CA ASN A 129 -7.81 12.50 -4.90
C ASN A 129 -7.11 12.87 -3.57
N LEU A 130 -7.09 14.15 -3.17
CA LEU A 130 -6.46 14.57 -1.92
C LEU A 130 -7.10 13.90 -0.68
N VAL A 131 -8.42 13.71 -0.69
CA VAL A 131 -9.10 12.98 0.39
C VAL A 131 -8.67 11.52 0.42
N ALA A 132 -8.56 10.88 -0.75
CA ALA A 132 -8.10 9.51 -0.85
C ALA A 132 -6.65 9.34 -0.36
N GLU A 133 -5.74 10.23 -0.74
CA GLU A 133 -4.35 10.16 -0.25
C GLU A 133 -4.25 10.29 1.26
N ARG A 134 -5.04 11.18 1.86
CA ARG A 134 -5.09 11.32 3.31
C ARG A 134 -5.61 10.06 4.02
N VAL A 135 -6.51 9.32 3.37
CA VAL A 135 -7.01 8.04 3.88
C VAL A 135 -5.95 6.94 3.73
N ALA A 136 -5.25 6.90 2.59
CA ALA A 136 -4.14 5.98 2.36
C ALA A 136 -2.99 6.20 3.37
N ILE A 137 -2.58 7.46 3.57
CA ILE A 137 -1.57 7.86 4.58
C ILE A 137 -1.95 7.33 5.97
N GLU A 138 -3.20 7.51 6.40
CA GLU A 138 -3.67 7.03 7.70
C GLU A 138 -3.65 5.49 7.77
N ALA A 139 -4.17 4.81 6.74
CA ALA A 139 -4.18 3.35 6.67
C ALA A 139 -2.75 2.78 6.72
N TYR A 140 -1.82 3.34 5.96
CA TYR A 140 -0.43 2.91 5.94
C TYR A 140 0.31 3.22 7.24
N THR A 141 0.04 4.37 7.87
CA THR A 141 0.57 4.68 9.21
C THR A 141 0.14 3.61 10.23
N GLN A 142 -1.16 3.26 10.25
CA GLN A 142 -1.65 2.21 11.14
C GLN A 142 -1.05 0.84 10.80
N MET A 143 -0.86 0.51 9.52
CA MET A 143 -0.22 -0.74 9.11
C MET A 143 1.24 -0.82 9.58
N VAL A 144 2.00 0.28 9.51
CA VAL A 144 3.38 0.34 10.03
C VAL A 144 3.41 -0.01 11.51
N ASP A 145 2.50 0.57 12.31
CA ASP A 145 2.40 0.32 13.75
C ASP A 145 1.92 -1.11 14.07
N LEU A 146 0.89 -1.59 13.38
CA LEU A 146 0.34 -2.93 13.57
C LEU A 146 1.37 -4.01 13.22
N ILE A 147 2.10 -3.83 12.12
CA ILE A 147 3.13 -4.79 11.69
C ILE A 147 4.33 -4.71 12.64
N GLY A 148 4.89 -3.53 12.88
CA GLY A 148 6.00 -3.34 13.82
C GLY A 148 7.15 -4.34 13.62
N ASP A 149 7.52 -5.05 14.68
CA ASP A 149 8.57 -6.08 14.70
C ASP A 149 8.13 -7.46 14.19
N LYS A 150 6.85 -7.62 13.80
CA LYS A 150 6.28 -8.91 13.36
C LYS A 150 6.76 -9.30 11.97
N ASP A 151 6.99 -8.32 11.10
CA ASP A 151 7.54 -8.50 9.75
C ASP A 151 8.26 -7.23 9.27
N HIS A 152 9.58 -7.21 9.42
CA HIS A 152 10.41 -6.05 9.09
C HIS A 152 10.41 -5.71 7.60
N THR A 153 10.28 -6.73 6.74
CA THR A 153 10.31 -6.53 5.28
C THR A 153 9.01 -5.90 4.81
N THR A 154 7.87 -6.40 5.30
CA THR A 154 6.57 -5.79 4.99
C THR A 154 6.49 -4.38 5.55
N ARG A 155 6.89 -4.16 6.82
CA ARG A 155 6.88 -2.82 7.43
C ARG A 155 7.66 -1.81 6.59
N ARG A 156 8.90 -2.14 6.19
CA ARG A 156 9.74 -1.24 5.38
C ARG A 156 9.13 -0.92 4.03
N MET A 157 8.51 -1.91 3.38
CA MET A 157 7.83 -1.68 2.10
C MET A 157 6.67 -0.68 2.28
N ILE A 158 5.87 -0.82 3.35
CA ILE A 158 4.77 0.09 3.65
C ILE A 158 5.29 1.49 4.03
N GLU A 159 6.37 1.61 4.81
CA GLU A 159 7.00 2.91 5.12
C GLU A 159 7.39 3.67 3.84
N GLN A 160 7.90 2.97 2.83
CA GLN A 160 8.28 3.56 1.54
C GLN A 160 7.07 3.96 0.68
N ILE A 161 5.96 3.21 0.75
CA ILE A 161 4.72 3.60 0.06
C ILE A 161 4.12 4.83 0.75
N LEU A 162 4.06 4.82 2.09
CA LEU A 162 3.61 5.94 2.91
C LEU A 162 4.35 7.25 2.60
N GLU A 163 5.66 7.18 2.38
CA GLU A 163 6.46 8.34 1.97
C GLU A 163 5.94 8.94 0.65
N GLN A 164 5.70 8.11 -0.37
CA GLN A 164 5.17 8.55 -1.66
C GLN A 164 3.74 9.10 -1.54
N GLU A 165 2.87 8.49 -0.73
CA GLU A 165 1.51 9.04 -0.54
C GLU A 165 1.52 10.43 0.11
N GLN A 166 2.48 10.70 0.99
CA GLN A 166 2.66 12.02 1.58
C GLN A 166 3.08 13.05 0.53
N GLU A 167 3.97 12.67 -0.40
CA GLU A 167 4.35 13.51 -1.54
C GLU A 167 3.15 13.79 -2.45
N HIS A 168 2.38 12.76 -2.83
CA HIS A 168 1.15 12.91 -3.62
C HIS A 168 0.16 13.89 -2.97
N ALA A 169 -0.05 13.77 -1.65
CA ALA A 169 -0.97 14.63 -0.92
C ALA A 169 -0.50 16.10 -0.89
N ASP A 170 0.80 16.35 -0.77
CA ASP A 170 1.38 17.69 -0.81
C ASP A 170 1.22 18.33 -2.21
N GLU A 171 1.48 17.57 -3.27
CA GLU A 171 1.33 18.03 -4.66
C GLU A 171 -0.13 18.38 -5.00
N LEU A 172 -1.08 17.54 -4.59
CA LEU A 172 -2.51 17.80 -4.75
C LEU A 172 -2.98 19.00 -3.93
N SER A 173 -2.44 19.18 -2.72
CA SER A 173 -2.72 20.36 -1.88
C SER A 173 -2.29 21.65 -2.56
N ASP A 174 -1.16 21.63 -3.28
CA ASP A 174 -0.68 22.76 -4.06
C ASP A 174 -1.52 22.99 -5.32
N TRP A 175 -1.90 21.95 -6.04
CA TRP A 175 -2.86 22.06 -7.15
C TRP A 175 -4.20 22.63 -6.69
N MET A 176 -4.68 22.24 -5.51
CA MET A 176 -5.93 22.75 -4.93
C MET A 176 -5.88 24.26 -4.62
N LYS A 177 -4.71 24.80 -4.26
CA LYS A 177 -4.53 26.25 -4.06
C LYS A 177 -4.47 27.02 -5.38
N LYS A 178 -3.89 26.40 -6.42
CA LYS A 178 -3.70 27.00 -7.75
C LYS A 178 -4.99 27.01 -8.59
N ALA A 179 -5.83 25.99 -8.46
CA ALA A 179 -7.08 25.83 -9.22
C ALA A 179 -8.25 26.74 -8.73
N ARG A 180 -7.94 27.92 -8.17
CA ARG A 180 -8.92 28.87 -7.63
C ARG A 180 -9.37 29.91 -8.64
#